data_AF-A0A2G8LQC1-F1
#
_entry.id   AF-A0A2G8LQC1-F1
#
_cell.length_a   1.000
_cell.length_b   1.000
_cell.length_c   1.000
_cell.angle_alpha   90.00
_cell.angle_beta   90.00
_cell.angle_gamma   90.00
#
_symmetry.space_group_name_H-M   'P 1'
#
loop_
_entity.id
_entity.type
_entity.pdbx_description
1 polymer ?
#
loop_
_entity_poly.entity_id
_entity_poly.type
_entity_poly.pdbx_seq_one_letter_code
_entity_poly.pdbx_strand_id
1 'polypeptide(L)'
;MADRIGLPREYKEQLALYQQPLWTCQSSGDSGLTYEEAHASELQYKNVVGENISIPLQKTILQMVHHSTGSLEFLVDRIEEQFNTQFHVGEVVELAKCKGKIVKGKIVQVKSEPNQTCNGSPSSDKENHSIEPELLRKSKSNKNKPLYYNIQIGGKTGKVISSVPASDLIRCEDVPSPEFISLLIRSNALQAGTKSNSTWVVTPDVVKALDIRNKLIETMLPSTRISIRGLKGAANVSRP
;
A
#
# COMPACT_ATOMS: atom_id res chain seq x y z
N MET A 1 47.36 9.76 -12.38
CA MET A 1 46.86 9.61 -13.77
C MET A 1 45.38 9.94 -13.74
N ALA A 2 44.98 10.85 -14.63
CA ALA A 2 43.84 11.75 -14.52
C ALA A 2 42.48 11.08 -14.33
N ASP A 3 41.64 11.77 -13.56
CA ASP A 3 40.20 11.62 -13.47
C ASP A 3 39.58 11.53 -14.86
N ARG A 4 38.84 10.44 -15.11
CA ARG A 4 37.92 10.33 -16.24
C ARG A 4 36.73 11.26 -15.99
N ILE A 5 36.88 12.53 -16.30
CA ILE A 5 35.75 13.44 -16.49
C ILE A 5 35.12 13.05 -17.83
N GLY A 6 33.91 12.49 -17.79
CA GLY A 6 33.09 12.22 -18.99
C GLY A 6 33.02 13.47 -19.87
N LEU A 7 33.23 13.27 -21.17
CA LEU A 7 33.54 14.33 -22.12
C LEU A 7 32.37 15.33 -22.29
N PRO A 8 32.63 16.62 -22.59
CA PRO A 8 31.60 17.62 -22.94
C PRO A 8 30.67 17.23 -24.10
N ARG A 9 31.04 16.21 -24.90
CA ARG A 9 30.21 15.67 -25.99
C ARG A 9 29.09 14.77 -25.46
N GLU A 10 29.40 13.87 -24.52
CA GLU A 10 28.41 12.97 -23.89
C GLU A 10 27.32 13.79 -23.18
N TYR A 11 27.72 14.87 -22.49
CA TYR A 11 26.78 15.80 -21.86
C TYR A 11 25.86 16.50 -22.87
N LYS A 12 26.38 16.93 -24.03
CA LYS A 12 25.57 17.56 -25.09
C LYS A 12 24.60 16.58 -25.73
N GLU A 13 25.01 15.33 -25.92
CA GLU A 13 24.15 14.26 -26.43
C GLU A 13 23.00 13.94 -25.45
N GLN A 14 23.29 13.90 -24.14
CA GLN A 14 22.27 13.75 -23.10
C GLN A 14 21.28 14.92 -23.08
N LEU A 15 21.77 16.16 -23.13
CA LEU A 15 20.89 17.34 -23.21
C LEU A 15 20.00 17.29 -24.45
N ALA A 16 20.55 16.91 -25.61
CA ALA A 16 19.77 16.78 -26.83
C ALA A 16 18.69 15.70 -26.70
N LEU A 17 18.98 14.58 -26.04
CA LEU A 17 18.00 13.52 -25.76
C LEU A 17 16.86 13.99 -24.84
N TYR A 18 17.16 14.78 -23.81
CA TYR A 18 16.15 15.33 -22.90
C TYR A 18 15.21 16.34 -23.56
N GLN A 19 15.68 17.01 -24.63
CA GLN A 19 14.88 17.94 -25.43
C GLN A 19 14.02 17.24 -26.48
N GLN A 20 14.19 15.94 -26.72
CA GLN A 20 13.37 15.21 -27.69
C GLN A 20 11.99 14.86 -27.12
N PRO A 21 10.90 14.92 -27.92
CA PRO A 21 9.54 14.59 -27.51
C PRO A 21 9.31 13.07 -27.50
N LEU A 22 10.10 12.35 -26.72
CA LEU A 22 10.06 10.88 -26.63
C LEU A 22 9.78 10.36 -25.22
N TRP A 23 9.55 11.27 -24.28
CA TRP A 23 9.27 10.95 -22.89
C TRP A 23 7.78 10.77 -22.68
N THR A 24 7.45 9.95 -21.68
CA THR A 24 6.09 9.67 -21.25
C THR A 24 6.00 9.97 -19.76
N CYS A 25 4.99 10.75 -19.36
CA CYS A 25 4.71 11.00 -17.95
C CYS A 25 4.33 9.69 -17.25
N GLN A 26 5.05 9.32 -16.20
CA GLN A 26 4.76 8.09 -15.46
C GLN A 26 3.37 8.13 -14.80
N SER A 27 2.92 9.30 -14.36
CA SER A 27 1.66 9.47 -13.63
C SER A 27 0.44 9.40 -14.56
N SER A 28 0.40 10.18 -15.64
CA SER A 28 -0.75 10.22 -16.57
C SER A 28 -0.67 9.24 -17.73
N GLY A 29 0.54 8.85 -18.14
CA GLY A 29 0.76 8.07 -19.37
C GLY A 29 0.81 8.92 -20.65
N ASP A 30 0.77 10.25 -20.53
CA ASP A 30 0.89 11.15 -21.69
C ASP A 30 2.27 11.03 -22.31
N SER A 31 2.32 10.68 -23.60
CA SER A 31 3.53 10.49 -24.39
C SER A 31 3.82 11.66 -25.31
N GLY A 32 5.06 11.74 -25.81
CA GLY A 32 5.45 12.80 -26.75
C GLY A 32 5.92 14.07 -26.05
N LEU A 33 6.31 13.96 -24.78
CA LEU A 33 6.81 15.05 -23.96
C LEU A 33 8.34 15.12 -24.03
N THR A 34 8.89 16.30 -23.79
CA THR A 34 10.29 16.43 -23.38
C THR A 34 10.49 15.93 -21.95
N TYR A 35 11.74 15.70 -21.54
CA TYR A 35 12.04 15.29 -20.17
C TYR A 35 11.52 16.30 -19.14
N GLU A 36 11.71 17.60 -19.41
CA GLU A 36 11.29 18.68 -18.50
C GLU A 36 9.76 18.73 -18.37
N GLU A 37 9.04 18.60 -19.49
CA GLU A 37 7.57 18.56 -19.48
C GLU A 37 7.03 17.32 -18.77
N ALA A 38 7.61 16.14 -19.02
CA ALA A 38 7.24 14.91 -18.33
C ALA A 38 7.47 15.04 -16.82
N HIS A 39 8.63 15.55 -16.42
CA HIS A 39 8.97 15.75 -15.00
C HIS A 39 8.07 16.80 -14.32
N ALA A 40 7.77 17.91 -15.01
CA ALA A 40 6.86 18.94 -14.50
C ALA A 40 5.44 18.37 -14.33
N SER A 41 4.96 17.58 -15.29
CA SER A 41 3.68 16.88 -15.23
C SER A 41 3.64 15.91 -14.04
N GLU A 42 4.67 15.10 -13.84
CA GLU A 42 4.79 14.20 -12.69
C GLU A 42 4.71 14.95 -11.34
N LEU A 43 5.40 16.09 -11.24
CA LEU A 43 5.37 16.92 -10.03
C LEU A 43 3.97 17.53 -9.79
N GLN A 44 3.31 17.99 -10.86
CA GLN A 44 1.95 18.53 -10.78
C GLN A 44 0.98 17.46 -10.26
N TYR A 45 0.98 16.26 -10.82
CA TYR A 45 0.11 15.18 -10.35
C TYR A 45 0.41 14.77 -8.91
N LYS A 46 1.69 14.79 -8.50
CA LYS A 46 2.07 14.53 -7.11
C LYS A 46 1.47 15.55 -6.15
N ASN A 47 1.44 16.84 -6.53
CA ASN A 47 0.82 17.89 -5.73
C ASN A 47 -0.69 17.72 -5.65
N VAL A 48 -1.36 17.49 -6.78
CA VAL A 48 -2.82 17.29 -6.85
C VAL A 48 -3.25 16.09 -5.99
N VAL A 49 -2.51 14.98 -6.05
CA VAL A 49 -2.76 13.81 -5.18
C VAL A 49 -2.55 14.15 -3.70
N GLY A 50 -1.54 14.96 -3.37
CA GLY A 50 -1.31 15.43 -2.00
C GLY A 50 -2.41 16.31 -1.44
N GLU A 51 -3.05 17.12 -2.29
CA GLU A 51 -4.18 17.99 -1.93
C GLU A 51 -5.49 17.21 -1.77
N ASN A 52 -5.69 16.16 -2.57
CA ASN A 52 -6.95 15.40 -2.61
C ASN A 52 -6.94 14.13 -1.72
N ILE A 53 -5.77 13.59 -1.38
CA ILE A 53 -5.64 12.39 -0.55
C ILE A 53 -4.75 12.71 0.64
N SER A 54 -5.31 12.63 1.85
CA SER A 54 -4.54 12.85 3.06
C SER A 54 -3.45 11.78 3.25
N ILE A 55 -2.31 12.16 3.86
CA ILE A 55 -1.15 11.29 4.06
C ILE A 55 -1.49 9.92 4.71
N PRO A 56 -2.38 9.83 5.73
CA PRO A 56 -2.77 8.53 6.28
C PRO A 56 -3.48 7.63 5.28
N LEU A 57 -4.31 8.21 4.42
CA LEU A 57 -5.01 7.48 3.36
C LEU A 57 -4.02 7.05 2.27
N GLN A 58 -3.08 7.91 1.87
CA GLN A 58 -2.01 7.54 0.95
C GLN A 58 -1.21 6.34 1.46
N LYS A 59 -0.80 6.36 2.74
CA LYS A 59 -0.12 5.23 3.39
C LYS A 59 -0.95 3.94 3.29
N THR A 60 -2.25 4.04 3.57
CA THR A 60 -3.16 2.89 3.53
C THR A 60 -3.28 2.31 2.13
N ILE A 61 -3.49 3.17 1.12
CA ILE A 61 -3.57 2.79 -0.29
C ILE A 61 -2.29 2.09 -0.73
N LEU A 62 -1.13 2.73 -0.49
CA LEU A 62 0.15 2.18 -0.89
C LEU A 62 0.50 0.89 -0.14
N GLN A 63 0.05 0.74 1.10
CA GLN A 63 0.16 -0.52 1.83
C GLN A 63 -0.70 -1.62 1.20
N MET A 64 -1.89 -1.32 0.68
CA MET A 64 -2.72 -2.29 -0.04
C MET A 64 -2.06 -2.72 -1.35
N VAL A 65 -1.49 -1.76 -2.08
CA VAL A 65 -0.83 -1.94 -3.38
C VAL A 65 0.47 -2.72 -3.25
N HIS A 66 1.26 -2.45 -2.21
CA HIS A 66 2.54 -3.10 -2.01
C HIS A 66 2.38 -4.62 -1.93
N HIS A 67 3.10 -5.31 -2.80
CA HIS A 67 3.09 -6.76 -3.04
C HIS A 67 1.75 -7.33 -3.53
N SER A 68 0.89 -6.51 -4.11
CA SER A 68 -0.30 -6.99 -4.81
C SER A 68 0.02 -7.42 -6.24
N THR A 69 -0.79 -8.31 -6.82
CA THR A 69 -0.59 -8.89 -8.16
C THR A 69 -1.76 -8.58 -9.11
N GLY A 70 -2.64 -7.65 -8.74
CA GLY A 70 -3.79 -7.27 -9.56
C GLY A 70 -3.43 -6.28 -10.67
N SER A 71 -4.30 -6.15 -11.68
CA SER A 71 -4.23 -5.02 -12.61
C SER A 71 -4.47 -3.70 -11.88
N LEU A 72 -4.04 -2.59 -12.47
CA LEU A 72 -4.25 -1.26 -11.89
C LEU A 72 -5.74 -0.98 -11.66
N GLU A 73 -6.59 -1.24 -12.66
CA GLU A 73 -8.04 -1.07 -12.59
C GLU A 73 -8.63 -1.87 -11.42
N PHE A 74 -8.29 -3.16 -11.33
CA PHE A 74 -8.78 -4.02 -10.24
C PHE A 74 -8.32 -3.53 -8.86
N LEU A 75 -7.11 -3.01 -8.74
CA LEU A 75 -6.62 -2.44 -7.49
C LEU A 75 -7.39 -1.18 -7.13
N VAL A 76 -7.61 -0.28 -8.08
CA VAL A 76 -8.37 0.96 -7.89
C VAL A 76 -9.77 0.64 -7.39
N ASP A 77 -10.52 -0.22 -8.09
CA ASP A 77 -11.88 -0.62 -7.72
C ASP A 77 -11.93 -1.22 -6.31
N ARG A 78 -10.97 -2.12 -6.01
CA ARG A 78 -10.87 -2.77 -4.70
C ARG A 78 -10.57 -1.77 -3.59
N ILE A 79 -9.69 -0.80 -3.85
CA ILE A 79 -9.31 0.23 -2.88
C ILE A 79 -10.50 1.15 -2.63
N GLU A 80 -11.17 1.62 -3.68
CA GLU A 80 -12.36 2.43 -3.58
C GLU A 80 -13.47 1.71 -2.79
N GLU A 81 -13.75 0.44 -3.08
CA GLU A 81 -14.72 -0.37 -2.33
C GLU A 81 -14.35 -0.49 -0.84
N GLN A 82 -13.07 -0.71 -0.52
CA GLN A 82 -12.61 -0.77 0.87
C GLN A 82 -12.82 0.57 1.59
N PHE A 83 -12.52 1.69 0.94
CA PHE A 83 -12.71 3.01 1.52
C PHE A 83 -14.19 3.38 1.66
N ASN A 84 -15.06 2.93 0.76
CA ASN A 84 -16.49 3.12 0.91
C ASN A 84 -17.10 2.29 2.06
N THR A 85 -16.49 1.16 2.41
CA THR A 85 -17.07 0.21 3.39
C THR A 85 -16.46 0.31 4.79
N GLN A 86 -15.24 0.86 4.92
CA GLN A 86 -14.47 0.82 6.17
C GLN A 86 -13.74 2.13 6.42
N PHE A 87 -13.49 2.40 7.70
CA PHE A 87 -12.61 3.49 8.11
C PHE A 87 -11.18 3.00 8.31
N HIS A 88 -10.20 3.88 8.08
CA HIS A 88 -8.80 3.51 8.07
C HIS A 88 -8.00 4.21 9.17
N VAL A 89 -6.88 3.59 9.58
CA VAL A 89 -6.03 4.16 10.63
C VAL A 89 -5.50 5.51 10.18
N GLY A 90 -5.72 6.50 11.03
CA GLY A 90 -5.29 7.87 10.85
C GLY A 90 -6.30 8.79 10.18
N GLU A 91 -7.42 8.25 9.68
CA GLU A 91 -8.57 9.02 9.21
C GLU A 91 -9.19 9.84 10.36
N VAL A 92 -9.64 11.05 10.05
CA VAL A 92 -10.35 11.93 10.98
C VAL A 92 -11.85 11.70 10.83
N VAL A 93 -12.50 11.42 11.95
CA VAL A 93 -13.93 11.10 12.02
C VAL A 93 -14.61 11.90 13.12
N GLU A 94 -15.90 12.13 12.95
CA GLU A 94 -16.79 12.74 13.93
C GLU A 94 -17.60 11.66 14.67
N LEU A 95 -17.67 11.75 16.00
CA LEU A 95 -18.50 10.86 16.81
C LEU A 95 -19.91 11.43 16.96
N ALA A 96 -20.91 10.70 16.44
CA ALA A 96 -22.31 11.13 16.47
C ALA A 96 -22.94 11.11 17.88
N LYS A 97 -22.47 10.23 18.78
CA LYS A 97 -23.15 9.95 20.07
C LYS A 97 -22.59 10.67 21.31
N CYS A 98 -21.81 11.74 21.15
CA CYS A 98 -21.26 12.47 22.31
C CYS A 98 -22.24 13.52 22.88
N LYS A 99 -23.35 13.11 23.52
CA LYS A 99 -24.25 14.01 24.30
C LYS A 99 -24.65 15.31 23.56
N GLY A 100 -24.92 15.23 22.26
CA GLY A 100 -25.27 16.39 21.42
C GLY A 100 -24.10 17.29 21.01
N LYS A 101 -22.86 16.96 21.38
CA LYS A 101 -21.64 17.62 20.91
C LYS A 101 -20.94 16.72 19.90
N ILE A 102 -20.76 17.23 18.69
CA ILE A 102 -19.94 16.60 17.66
C ILE A 102 -18.47 16.73 18.09
N VAL A 103 -17.80 15.59 18.26
CA VAL A 103 -16.39 15.55 18.66
C VAL A 103 -15.59 14.91 17.55
N LYS A 104 -14.58 15.63 17.05
CA LYS A 104 -13.60 15.12 16.07
C LYS A 104 -12.55 14.27 16.75
N GLY A 105 -12.22 13.12 16.16
CA GLY A 105 -11.18 12.22 16.63
C GLY A 105 -10.46 11.55 15.47
N LYS A 106 -9.29 10.97 15.76
CA LYS A 106 -8.47 10.24 14.79
C LYS A 106 -8.53 8.75 15.07
N ILE A 107 -8.72 7.94 14.04
CA ILE A 107 -8.71 6.48 14.19
C ILE A 107 -7.30 6.00 14.46
N VAL A 108 -7.11 5.27 15.56
CA VAL A 108 -5.81 4.72 15.97
C VAL A 108 -5.71 3.24 15.65
N GLN A 109 -6.82 2.51 15.75
CA GLN A 109 -6.83 1.06 15.55
C GLN A 109 -8.18 0.61 15.02
N VAL A 110 -8.14 -0.32 14.06
CA VAL A 110 -9.28 -1.06 13.55
C VAL A 110 -9.24 -2.46 14.16
N LYS A 111 -10.32 -2.88 14.82
CA LYS A 111 -10.48 -4.21 15.40
C LYS A 111 -11.62 -4.92 14.65
N SER A 112 -11.31 -6.11 14.14
CA SER A 112 -12.33 -7.10 13.78
C SER A 112 -12.63 -7.98 14.99
N GLU A 113 -13.84 -8.50 15.11
CA GLU A 113 -14.15 -9.41 16.22
C GLU A 113 -13.17 -10.60 16.29
N PRO A 114 -12.72 -10.99 17.49
CA PRO A 114 -11.83 -12.13 17.66
C PRO A 114 -12.63 -13.43 17.56
N ASN A 115 -12.70 -14.02 16.37
CA ASN A 115 -13.06 -15.44 16.24
C ASN A 115 -11.78 -16.25 15.98
N GLN A 116 -11.32 -16.90 17.06
CA GLN A 116 -10.52 -18.13 17.16
C GLN A 116 -9.40 -18.38 16.14
N THR A 117 -8.18 -18.48 16.67
CA THR A 117 -7.06 -19.25 16.13
C THR A 117 -7.53 -20.55 15.47
N CYS A 118 -7.32 -20.71 14.15
CA CYS A 118 -7.29 -22.01 13.52
C CYS A 118 -5.84 -22.35 13.14
N ASN A 119 -5.14 -22.96 14.09
CA ASN A 119 -4.04 -23.85 13.79
C ASN A 119 -4.63 -25.10 13.14
N GLY A 120 -4.16 -25.47 11.95
CA GLY A 120 -4.45 -26.77 11.35
C GLY A 120 -4.63 -26.75 9.83
N SER A 121 -3.55 -26.94 9.09
CA SER A 121 -3.57 -27.84 7.93
C SER A 121 -2.96 -29.18 8.38
N PRO A 122 -3.11 -30.33 7.68
CA PRO A 122 -3.53 -30.53 6.28
C PRO A 122 -4.45 -31.77 6.06
N SER A 123 -4.52 -32.28 4.82
CA SER A 123 -5.04 -33.61 4.35
C SER A 123 -6.48 -33.60 3.80
N SER A 124 -6.90 -34.33 2.76
CA SER A 124 -6.33 -34.96 1.55
C SER A 124 -7.54 -35.50 0.76
N ASP A 125 -7.48 -35.41 -0.57
CA ASP A 125 -8.06 -36.30 -1.60
C ASP A 125 -9.52 -36.80 -1.52
N LYS A 126 -10.36 -36.33 -2.48
CA LYS A 126 -11.12 -37.24 -3.36
C LYS A 126 -11.67 -36.52 -4.61
N GLU A 127 -11.27 -37.00 -5.79
CA GLU A 127 -11.86 -36.67 -7.10
C GLU A 127 -13.25 -37.31 -7.25
N ASN A 128 -14.20 -36.65 -7.94
CA ASN A 128 -14.88 -37.17 -9.14
C ASN A 128 -15.96 -36.19 -9.70
N HIS A 129 -16.11 -36.26 -11.02
CA HIS A 129 -16.86 -35.51 -12.02
C HIS A 129 -18.40 -35.40 -11.89
N SER A 130 -18.97 -34.27 -12.36
CA SER A 130 -19.79 -34.19 -13.60
C SER A 130 -20.37 -32.77 -13.83
N ILE A 131 -20.41 -32.38 -15.10
CA ILE A 131 -20.82 -31.08 -15.66
C ILE A 131 -22.35 -31.01 -15.77
N GLU A 132 -22.95 -29.85 -15.50
CA GLU A 132 -24.03 -29.20 -16.30
C GLU A 132 -24.23 -27.74 -15.84
N PRO A 133 -24.58 -26.80 -16.73
CA PRO A 133 -24.25 -25.39 -16.61
C PRO A 133 -25.49 -24.51 -16.55
N GLU A 134 -25.90 -24.05 -15.37
CA GLU A 134 -26.70 -22.82 -15.24
C GLU A 134 -26.86 -22.42 -13.78
N LEU A 135 -27.15 -21.13 -13.58
CA LEU A 135 -27.19 -20.39 -12.33
C LEU A 135 -25.82 -19.91 -11.84
N LEU A 136 -25.40 -18.81 -12.48
CA LEU A 136 -24.51 -17.79 -11.93
C LEU A 136 -25.11 -17.23 -10.61
N ARG A 137 -25.10 -18.03 -9.55
CA ARG A 137 -25.27 -17.57 -8.18
C ARG A 137 -23.98 -16.83 -7.82
N LYS A 138 -23.91 -15.55 -8.17
CA LYS A 138 -22.94 -14.60 -7.62
C LYS A 138 -23.32 -14.32 -6.17
N SER A 139 -23.25 -15.33 -5.31
CA SER A 139 -23.36 -15.16 -3.87
C SER A 139 -21.97 -14.84 -3.32
N LYS A 140 -21.62 -13.55 -3.32
CA LYS A 140 -20.56 -13.03 -2.45
C LYS A 140 -21.00 -11.73 -1.79
N SER A 141 -22.13 -11.75 -1.10
CA SER A 141 -22.31 -10.84 0.04
C SER A 141 -21.46 -11.39 1.18
N ASN A 142 -20.15 -11.10 1.15
CA ASN A 142 -19.30 -11.21 2.32
C ASN A 142 -19.79 -10.14 3.29
N LYS A 143 -20.79 -10.50 4.11
CA LYS A 143 -21.37 -9.64 5.13
C LYS A 143 -20.23 -9.07 5.97
N ASN A 144 -20.08 -7.75 5.92
CA ASN A 144 -19.13 -6.97 6.72
C ASN A 144 -19.19 -7.46 8.16
N LYS A 145 -18.11 -8.09 8.64
CA LYS A 145 -17.96 -8.34 10.06
C LYS A 145 -18.02 -6.98 10.76
N PRO A 146 -18.72 -6.85 11.90
CA PRO A 146 -18.74 -5.59 12.62
C PRO A 146 -17.30 -5.21 12.97
N LEU A 147 -16.89 -4.04 12.50
CA LEU A 147 -15.61 -3.43 12.80
C LEU A 147 -15.78 -2.44 13.94
N TYR A 148 -14.87 -2.51 14.88
CA TYR A 148 -14.79 -1.64 16.03
C TYR A 148 -13.52 -0.81 15.96
N TYR A 149 -13.63 0.47 16.30
CA TYR A 149 -12.56 1.44 16.13
C TYR A 149 -12.13 2.02 17.47
N ASN A 150 -10.81 2.18 17.65
CA ASN A 150 -10.27 2.99 18.73
C ASN A 150 -9.99 4.39 18.20
N ILE A 151 -10.50 5.41 18.89
CA ILE A 151 -10.47 6.80 18.42
C ILE A 151 -9.79 7.67 19.46
N GLN A 152 -8.80 8.45 19.02
CA GLN A 152 -8.10 9.41 19.84
C GLN A 152 -8.70 10.81 19.68
N ILE A 153 -9.13 11.40 20.78
CA ILE A 153 -9.73 12.74 20.85
C ILE A 153 -8.78 13.67 21.60
N GLY A 154 -8.53 14.87 21.05
CA GLY A 154 -7.70 15.88 21.70
C GLY A 154 -6.21 15.83 21.37
N GLY A 155 -5.82 15.31 20.20
CA GLY A 155 -4.43 15.31 19.72
C GLY A 155 -3.57 14.15 20.23
N LYS A 156 -2.24 14.28 20.18
CA LYS A 156 -1.26 13.18 20.33
C LYS A 156 -1.25 12.49 21.71
N THR A 157 -1.62 13.19 22.79
CA THR A 157 -1.75 12.64 24.16
C THR A 157 -3.20 12.61 24.62
N GLY A 158 -4.13 12.64 23.67
CA GLY A 158 -5.56 12.68 23.91
C GLY A 158 -6.14 11.41 24.51
N LYS A 159 -7.39 11.47 24.96
CA LYS A 159 -8.13 10.32 25.46
C LYS A 159 -8.47 9.39 24.30
N VAL A 160 -8.29 8.08 24.50
CA VAL A 160 -8.67 7.05 23.51
C VAL A 160 -10.01 6.44 23.93
N ILE A 161 -11.00 6.56 23.06
CA ILE A 161 -12.27 5.84 23.18
C ILE A 161 -12.11 4.52 22.43
N SER A 162 -12.24 3.41 23.13
CA SER A 162 -12.11 2.08 22.55
C SER A 162 -13.44 1.50 22.09
N SER A 163 -13.38 0.63 21.08
CA SER A 163 -14.49 -0.22 20.66
C SER A 163 -15.74 0.54 20.17
N VAL A 164 -15.53 1.62 19.42
CA VAL A 164 -16.62 2.40 18.82
C VAL A 164 -17.07 1.74 17.51
N PRO A 165 -18.36 1.42 17.31
CA PRO A 165 -18.84 0.81 16.07
C PRO A 165 -18.88 1.82 14.91
N ALA A 166 -18.79 1.33 13.67
CA ALA A 166 -18.87 2.17 12.45
C ALA A 166 -20.12 3.07 12.40
N SER A 167 -21.26 2.60 12.91
CA SER A 167 -22.54 3.32 12.93
C SER A 167 -22.51 4.64 13.70
N ASP A 168 -21.54 4.78 14.61
CA ASP A 168 -21.43 5.94 15.50
C ASP A 168 -20.41 6.96 14.96
N LEU A 169 -19.86 6.69 13.79
CA LEU A 169 -18.82 7.47 13.12
C LEU A 169 -19.34 8.10 11.85
N ILE A 170 -18.95 9.36 11.66
CA ILE A 170 -19.19 10.12 10.46
C ILE A 170 -17.83 10.48 9.87
N ARG A 171 -17.67 10.22 8.59
CA ARG A 171 -16.46 10.53 7.83
C ARG A 171 -16.33 12.05 7.63
N CYS A 172 -15.14 12.60 7.86
CA CYS A 172 -14.88 14.03 7.63
C CYS A 172 -14.27 14.33 6.26
N GLU A 173 -13.47 13.42 5.71
CA GLU A 173 -12.80 13.56 4.42
C GLU A 173 -13.53 12.73 3.37
N ASP A 174 -13.71 13.23 2.16
CA ASP A 174 -14.35 12.45 1.10
C ASP A 174 -13.52 11.22 0.73
N VAL A 175 -14.19 10.18 0.21
CA VAL A 175 -13.50 9.01 -0.32
C VAL A 175 -12.66 9.43 -1.53
N PRO A 176 -11.36 9.06 -1.59
CA PRO A 176 -10.53 9.37 -2.75
C PRO A 176 -11.14 8.86 -4.05
N SER A 177 -11.15 9.70 -5.09
CA SER A 177 -11.66 9.29 -6.39
C SER A 177 -10.80 8.19 -7.02
N PRO A 178 -11.37 7.33 -7.89
CA PRO A 178 -10.62 6.31 -8.63
C PRO A 178 -9.42 6.87 -9.40
N GLU A 179 -9.58 8.07 -9.96
CA GLU A 179 -8.53 8.75 -10.70
C GLU A 179 -7.35 9.12 -9.80
N PHE A 180 -7.60 9.72 -8.62
CA PHE A 180 -6.53 10.06 -7.69
C PHE A 180 -5.87 8.82 -7.09
N ILE A 181 -6.62 7.73 -6.85
CA ILE A 181 -6.04 6.44 -6.45
C ILE A 181 -5.10 5.93 -7.54
N SER A 182 -5.53 5.96 -8.80
CA SER A 182 -4.74 5.51 -9.95
C SER A 182 -3.46 6.33 -10.11
N LEU A 183 -3.55 7.66 -10.02
CA LEU A 183 -2.40 8.58 -10.06
C LEU A 183 -1.43 8.31 -8.90
N LEU A 184 -1.94 8.09 -7.68
CA LEU A 184 -1.12 7.76 -6.52
C LEU A 184 -0.35 6.45 -6.73
N ILE A 185 -1.00 5.42 -7.28
CA ILE A 185 -0.37 4.13 -7.57
C ILE A 185 0.74 4.31 -8.61
N ARG A 186 0.44 4.92 -9.76
CA ARG A 186 1.40 5.09 -10.86
C ARG A 186 2.62 5.91 -10.46
N SER A 187 2.44 6.95 -9.65
CA SER A 187 3.52 7.83 -9.20
C SER A 187 4.42 7.23 -8.11
N ASN A 188 3.96 6.19 -7.39
CA ASN A 188 4.69 5.65 -6.23
C ASN A 188 4.98 4.15 -6.30
N ALA A 189 4.45 3.42 -7.27
CA ALA A 189 4.64 1.99 -7.40
C ALA A 189 4.96 1.55 -8.84
N LEU A 190 5.80 0.53 -8.94
CA LEU A 190 6.19 -0.09 -10.20
C LEU A 190 5.78 -1.56 -10.22
N GLN A 191 5.41 -2.05 -11.40
CA GLN A 191 5.15 -3.47 -11.58
C GLN A 191 6.48 -4.19 -11.86
N ALA A 192 6.86 -5.16 -11.00
CA ALA A 192 8.15 -5.85 -11.05
C ALA A 192 8.28 -6.88 -12.20
N GLY A 193 7.40 -6.85 -13.20
CA GLY A 193 7.41 -7.78 -14.32
C GLY A 193 6.49 -7.33 -15.46
N THR A 194 6.58 -8.03 -16.60
CA THR A 194 5.86 -7.72 -17.84
C THR A 194 4.51 -8.43 -17.98
N LYS A 195 4.19 -9.33 -17.04
CA LYS A 195 2.93 -10.07 -17.03
C LYS A 195 1.84 -9.24 -16.36
N SER A 196 0.60 -9.41 -16.78
CA SER A 196 -0.57 -8.73 -16.18
C SER A 196 -0.74 -8.99 -14.67
N ASN A 197 -0.20 -10.09 -14.16
CA ASN A 197 -0.21 -10.47 -12.74
C ASN A 197 1.11 -10.17 -12.01
N SER A 198 1.97 -9.32 -12.56
CA SER A 198 3.24 -8.97 -11.93
C SER A 198 3.01 -8.18 -10.64
N THR A 199 3.93 -8.34 -9.70
CA THR A 199 3.80 -7.77 -8.37
C THR A 199 4.06 -6.26 -8.36
N TRP A 200 3.21 -5.49 -7.72
CA TRP A 200 3.40 -4.06 -7.47
C TRP A 200 4.35 -3.83 -6.31
N VAL A 201 5.38 -3.02 -6.53
CA VAL A 201 6.39 -2.66 -5.54
C VAL A 201 6.40 -1.14 -5.40
N VAL A 202 6.14 -0.66 -4.17
CA VAL A 202 6.20 0.77 -3.86
C VAL A 202 7.67 1.19 -3.77
N THR A 203 7.99 2.39 -4.24
CA THR A 203 9.36 2.91 -4.24
C THR A 203 9.94 2.95 -2.82
N PRO A 204 11.24 2.63 -2.65
CA PRO A 204 11.84 2.46 -1.32
C PRO A 204 11.80 3.75 -0.50
N ASP A 205 11.85 4.92 -1.13
CA ASP A 205 11.79 6.22 -0.45
C ASP A 205 10.42 6.45 0.18
N VAL A 206 9.35 6.05 -0.51
CA VAL A 206 7.97 6.17 -0.03
C VAL A 206 7.67 5.14 1.05
N VAL A 207 8.19 3.92 0.91
CA VAL A 207 8.10 2.87 1.95
C VAL A 207 8.72 3.35 3.25
N LYS A 208 9.88 4.01 3.19
CA LYS A 208 10.55 4.59 4.35
C LYS A 208 9.79 5.80 4.91
N ALA A 209 9.40 6.73 4.04
CA ALA A 209 8.74 7.98 4.45
C ALA A 209 7.38 7.72 5.13
N LEU A 210 6.61 6.75 4.63
CA LEU A 210 5.29 6.40 5.16
C LEU A 210 5.31 5.22 6.12
N ASP A 211 6.47 4.61 6.40
CA ASP A 211 6.58 3.40 7.23
C ASP A 211 5.58 2.31 6.79
N ILE A 212 5.64 1.94 5.52
CA ILE A 212 4.75 0.95 4.92
C ILE A 212 5.19 -0.44 5.41
N ARG A 213 4.29 -1.16 6.09
CA ARG A 213 4.58 -2.53 6.53
C ARG A 213 4.81 -3.45 5.34
N ASN A 214 5.94 -4.13 5.35
CA ASN A 214 6.29 -5.11 4.34
C ASN A 214 5.55 -6.43 4.62
N LYS A 215 4.62 -6.80 3.74
CA LYS A 215 3.83 -8.05 3.86
C LYS A 215 4.66 -9.32 3.64
N LEU A 216 5.88 -9.23 3.11
CA LEU A 216 6.68 -10.40 2.73
C LEU A 216 7.51 -11.00 3.88
N ILE A 217 7.51 -10.42 5.08
CA ILE A 217 8.53 -10.73 6.09
C ILE A 217 8.04 -11.62 7.26
N GLU A 218 6.74 -11.91 7.40
CA GLU A 218 6.27 -12.75 8.54
C GLU A 218 6.09 -14.24 8.19
N THR A 219 5.88 -14.57 6.90
CA THR A 219 5.63 -15.95 6.46
C THR A 219 6.81 -16.63 5.75
N MET A 220 7.81 -15.86 5.29
CA MET A 220 8.92 -16.37 4.46
C MET A 220 10.28 -16.37 5.17
N LEU A 221 10.37 -15.83 6.38
CA LEU A 221 11.55 -16.02 7.22
C LEU A 221 11.28 -17.22 8.14
N PRO A 222 11.93 -18.39 7.93
CA PRO A 222 12.03 -19.34 9.03
C PRO A 222 12.64 -18.59 10.21
N SER A 223 11.98 -18.66 11.37
CA SER A 223 12.41 -18.06 12.63
C SER A 223 13.69 -18.77 13.11
N THR A 224 14.77 -18.58 12.36
CA THR A 224 16.09 -19.01 12.75
C THR A 224 16.65 -17.85 13.55
N ARG A 225 16.41 -17.89 14.87
CA ARG A 225 17.28 -17.19 15.81
C ARG A 225 18.71 -17.62 15.48
N ILE A 226 19.44 -16.79 14.76
CA ILE A 226 20.89 -16.92 14.68
C ILE A 226 21.39 -16.58 16.08
N SER A 227 21.65 -17.62 16.86
CA SER A 227 22.30 -17.51 18.17
C SER A 227 23.72 -17.02 17.95
N ILE A 228 23.98 -15.76 18.26
CA ILE A 228 25.31 -15.17 18.28
C ILE A 228 26.03 -15.62 19.57
N ARG A 229 26.24 -16.93 19.73
CA ARG A 229 27.12 -17.52 20.76
C ARG A 229 27.68 -18.84 20.25
N GLY A 230 28.82 -18.79 19.57
CA GLY A 230 29.48 -20.01 19.11
C GLY A 230 30.67 -19.84 18.19
N LEU A 231 31.47 -18.78 18.32
CA LEU A 231 32.78 -18.66 17.66
C LEU A 231 33.85 -18.31 18.69
N LYS A 232 34.09 -19.25 19.61
CA LYS A 232 35.35 -19.38 20.34
C LYS A 232 35.61 -20.87 20.55
N GLY A 233 36.66 -21.38 19.91
CA GLY A 233 37.19 -22.71 20.21
C GLY A 233 37.53 -23.53 18.97
N ALA A 234 38.69 -23.23 18.37
CA ALA A 234 39.50 -24.23 17.68
C ALA A 234 40.91 -23.67 17.49
N ALA A 235 41.68 -23.67 18.59
CA ALA A 235 43.12 -23.65 18.54
C ALA A 235 43.62 -25.07 18.82
N ASN A 236 44.56 -25.50 17.98
CA ASN A 236 45.57 -26.56 18.15
C ASN A 236 45.25 -28.05 17.90
N VAL A 237 46.33 -28.69 17.41
CA VAL A 237 46.70 -30.13 17.39
C VAL A 237 46.19 -30.87 16.13
N SER A 238 46.99 -31.52 15.27
CA SER A 238 48.43 -31.80 15.19
C SER A 238 48.81 -32.27 13.78
N ARG A 239 50.10 -32.10 13.45
CA ARG A 239 50.86 -32.77 12.38
C ARG A 239 50.84 -34.30 12.52
N PRO A 240 51.10 -35.06 11.45
CA PRO A 240 52.49 -35.38 11.04
C PRO A 240 52.94 -34.67 9.76
#